data_AF-A0A5K7XIR0-F1
#
_entry.id   AF-A0A5K7XIR0-F1
#
_cell.length_a   1.000
_cell.length_b   1.000
_cell.length_c   1.000
_cell.angle_alpha   90.00
_cell.angle_beta   90.00
_cell.angle_gamma   90.00
#
_symmetry.space_group_name_H-M   'P 1'
#
loop_
_entity.id
_entity.type
_entity.pdbx_description
1 polymer ?
#
loop_
_entity_poly.entity_id
_entity_poly.type
_entity_poly.pdbx_seq_one_letter_code
_entity_poly.pdbx_strand_id
1 'polypeptide(L)'
;MPSPSNDNLQRLEEIVAYLDGELSPEESARVEQRLASDESYRRQLQGIEQAWTALDALPQEYVDDRFSRTTMELAVKAAATEVLERTMALPVVQRRRRLSSILAAVAAAALAFLVFRLAWQSTDRALLADLPLVDNVDVYTQFDSPEFLRSLRNEFGGDFHEFGCAAGKASERTERFQTVSLTDGRDDWLAKLDDEERAQLRAKFNRFHQLPVEEQQRIRKLHNEIATADDAAQLQQAMLVYADWVGGLPPARQYELRTMQPSDRVHTIDRWLDEMRDDALLTLTDEELHRFVRKIREPLDKLELEAFESNNGRGRGRVPFNPYAMLRRVAFAMAESEEFQEAALKALPERTHQAFKSLEPPQRVERIGTWLRQSESLQGEVSQEALESFFADEKNLDAETRAKLLSLPPGEMEQALRRLYRSQPGRGFGKPWAWDGPKQDGRRGPGGPGGPEGRDGRGGFGHGAPMGPNGGPGGPGGRGGHWEGGPGRPEGGPGGPPPHERMGPGDRGGRGQFPGPGPEFEGEHRGRPEFGPPPGDEPEPPRPDDGDDEER
;
A
#
# COMPACT_ATOMS: atom_id res chain seq x y z
N MET A 1 8.39 42.44 54.97
CA MET A 1 8.77 42.24 53.56
C MET A 1 7.48 41.91 52.81
N PRO A 2 7.03 42.74 51.86
CA PRO A 2 5.89 42.37 51.01
C PRO A 2 6.29 41.17 50.16
N SER A 3 5.46 40.12 50.13
CA SER A 3 5.66 39.00 49.21
C SER A 3 5.64 39.52 47.78
N PRO A 4 6.59 39.10 46.91
CA PRO A 4 6.52 39.46 45.51
C PRO A 4 5.18 38.99 44.94
N SER A 5 4.48 39.84 44.21
CA SER A 5 3.28 39.45 43.45
C SER A 5 3.63 38.29 42.51
N ASN A 6 2.75 37.30 42.35
CA ASN A 6 2.97 36.14 41.48
C ASN A 6 3.45 36.55 40.07
N ASP A 7 2.97 37.68 39.55
CA ASP A 7 3.40 38.26 38.27
C ASP A 7 4.91 38.55 38.19
N ASN A 8 5.58 38.87 39.31
CA ASN A 8 7.02 39.10 39.33
C ASN A 8 7.81 37.79 39.31
N LEU A 9 7.31 36.75 39.97
CA LEU A 9 7.92 35.42 39.95
C LEU A 9 7.84 34.81 38.55
N GLN A 10 6.67 34.89 37.91
CA GLN A 10 6.48 34.38 36.56
C GLN A 10 7.35 35.14 35.52
N ARG A 11 7.51 36.46 35.68
CA ARG A 11 8.43 37.25 34.84
C ARG A 11 9.88 36.84 35.04
N LEU A 12 10.30 36.57 36.28
CA LEU A 12 11.67 36.11 36.57
C LEU A 12 11.93 34.73 35.98
N GLU A 13 10.98 33.79 36.11
CA GLU A 13 11.09 32.46 35.50
C GLU A 13 11.23 32.55 33.97
N GLU A 14 10.41 33.38 33.30
CA GLU A 14 10.53 33.62 31.85
C GLU A 14 11.89 34.23 31.46
N ILE A 15 12.41 35.18 32.23
CA ILE A 15 13.73 35.82 31.97
C ILE A 15 14.87 34.82 32.17
N VAL A 16 14.81 33.99 33.22
CA VAL A 16 15.84 32.97 33.49
C VAL A 16 15.82 31.90 32.41
N ALA A 17 14.64 31.37 32.05
CA ALA A 17 14.51 30.39 30.97
C ALA A 17 15.00 30.93 29.62
N TYR A 18 14.80 32.24 29.36
CA TYR A 18 15.35 32.91 28.17
C TYR A 18 16.88 32.98 28.20
N LEU A 19 17.49 33.32 29.35
CA LEU A 19 18.95 33.37 29.51
C LEU A 19 19.61 31.98 29.42
N ASP A 20 18.93 30.95 29.93
CA ASP A 20 19.42 29.56 29.94
C ASP A 20 19.19 28.85 28.59
N GLY A 21 18.37 29.45 27.71
CA GLY A 21 18.07 28.93 26.37
C GLY A 21 17.03 27.80 26.36
N GLU A 22 16.22 27.67 27.41
CA GLU A 22 15.21 26.60 27.54
C GLU A 22 13.86 26.94 26.87
N LEU A 23 13.68 28.16 26.37
CA LEU A 23 12.44 28.59 25.72
C LEU A 23 12.30 28.08 24.29
N SER A 24 11.07 27.73 23.90
CA SER A 24 10.75 27.44 22.49
C SER A 24 10.91 28.69 21.60
N PRO A 25 11.05 28.56 20.26
CA PRO A 25 11.21 29.71 19.37
C PRO A 25 10.07 30.74 19.48
N GLU A 26 8.85 30.29 19.72
CA GLU A 26 7.66 31.13 19.87
C GLU A 26 7.63 31.88 21.21
N GLU A 27 8.17 31.29 22.27
CA GLU A 27 8.33 31.91 23.59
C GLU A 27 9.47 32.93 23.59
N SER A 28 10.59 32.60 22.95
CA SER A 28 11.72 33.52 22.76
C SER A 28 11.27 34.80 22.04
N ALA A 29 10.53 34.68 20.93
CA ALA A 29 10.01 35.83 20.19
C ALA A 29 9.07 36.72 21.03
N ARG A 30 8.28 36.11 21.93
CA ARG A 30 7.42 36.84 22.87
C ARG A 30 8.23 37.59 23.93
N VAL A 31 9.26 36.95 24.50
CA VAL A 31 10.16 37.59 25.46
C VAL A 31 10.92 38.75 24.81
N GLU A 32 11.42 38.59 23.59
CA GLU A 32 12.08 39.66 22.81
C GLU A 32 11.13 40.85 22.55
N GLN A 33 9.88 40.58 22.18
CA GLN A 33 8.88 41.63 21.98
C GLN A 33 8.57 42.37 23.30
N ARG A 34 8.53 41.65 24.43
CA ARG A 34 8.36 42.26 25.76
C ARG A 34 9.58 43.08 26.17
N LEU A 35 10.79 42.61 25.90
CA LEU A 35 12.02 43.38 26.10
C LEU A 35 12.02 44.67 25.28
N ALA A 36 11.52 44.65 24.04
CA ALA A 36 11.42 45.84 23.21
C ALA A 36 10.39 46.87 23.73
N SER A 37 9.31 46.42 24.36
CA SER A 37 8.15 47.25 24.72
C SER A 37 8.08 47.64 26.20
N ASP A 38 8.61 46.83 27.11
CA ASP A 38 8.52 47.02 28.56
C ASP A 38 9.88 47.42 29.17
N GLU A 39 9.97 48.68 29.60
CA GLU A 39 11.13 49.25 30.28
C GLU A 39 11.42 48.57 31.63
N SER A 40 10.39 48.15 32.37
CA SER A 40 10.57 47.48 33.67
C SER A 40 11.16 46.08 33.52
N TYR A 41 10.76 45.38 32.46
CA TYR A 41 11.26 44.05 32.10
C TYR A 41 12.74 44.12 31.67
N ARG A 42 13.14 45.15 30.91
CA ARG A 42 14.55 45.42 30.58
C ARG A 42 15.43 45.68 31.81
N ARG A 43 14.92 46.44 32.78
CA ARG A 43 15.66 46.71 34.03
C ARG A 43 15.85 45.45 34.87
N GLN A 44 14.90 44.52 34.87
CA GLN A 44 15.03 43.23 35.55
C GLN A 44 16.11 42.37 34.89
N LEU A 45 16.11 42.27 33.56
CA LEU A 45 17.17 41.56 32.82
C LEU A 45 18.55 42.14 33.13
N GLN A 46 18.70 43.47 33.07
CA GLN A 46 19.97 44.14 33.41
C GLN A 46 20.41 43.90 34.86
N GLY A 47 19.47 43.81 35.80
CA GLY A 47 19.77 43.51 37.20
C GLY A 47 20.31 42.09 37.39
N ILE A 48 19.75 41.12 36.65
CA ILE A 48 20.23 39.73 36.67
C ILE A 48 21.62 39.64 36.02
N GLU A 49 21.82 40.25 34.85
CA GLU A 49 23.14 40.31 34.20
C GLU A 49 24.22 40.95 35.10
N GLN A 50 23.87 42.03 35.81
CA GLN A 50 24.78 42.66 36.78
C GLN A 50 25.10 41.75 37.96
N ALA A 51 24.11 41.01 38.47
CA ALA A 51 24.34 40.05 39.56
C ALA A 51 25.26 38.90 39.13
N TRP A 52 25.07 38.37 37.91
CA TRP A 52 25.96 37.36 37.33
C TRP A 52 27.37 37.91 37.12
N THR A 53 27.50 39.11 36.56
CA THR A 53 28.81 39.77 36.39
C THR A 53 29.50 39.99 37.75
N ALA A 54 28.74 40.33 38.80
CA ALA A 54 29.27 40.49 40.14
C ALA A 54 29.71 39.16 40.78
N LEU A 55 28.99 38.06 40.49
CA LEU A 55 29.39 36.70 40.89
C LEU A 55 30.66 36.25 40.17
N ASP A 56 30.79 36.53 38.87
CA ASP A 56 32.00 36.23 38.09
C ASP A 56 33.20 37.08 38.49
N ALA A 57 32.95 38.31 38.96
CA ALA A 57 33.98 39.19 39.50
C ALA A 57 34.41 38.82 40.93
N LEU A 58 33.77 37.83 41.57
CA LEU A 58 34.24 37.35 42.86
C LEU A 58 35.64 36.75 42.68
N PRO A 59 36.62 37.15 43.51
CA PRO A 59 37.95 36.58 43.43
C PRO A 59 37.84 35.07 43.68
N GLN A 60 38.18 34.28 42.66
CA GLN A 60 38.43 32.86 42.84
C GLN A 60 39.72 32.74 43.65
N GLU A 61 39.59 32.67 44.98
CA GLU A 61 40.71 32.33 45.84
C GLU A 61 41.18 30.93 45.45
N TYR A 62 42.33 30.87 44.79
CA TYR A 62 43.07 29.63 44.64
C TYR A 62 43.44 29.17 46.04
N VAL A 63 42.71 28.16 46.49
CA VAL A 63 42.94 27.49 47.75
C VAL A 63 44.32 26.83 47.67
N ASP A 64 45.29 27.40 48.39
CA ASP A 64 46.67 26.90 48.46
C ASP A 64 46.68 25.42 48.92
N ASP A 65 47.63 24.63 48.41
CA ASP A 65 47.82 23.19 48.74
C ASP A 65 47.89 22.94 50.25
N ARG A 66 48.21 23.99 51.01
CA ARG A 66 48.23 24.00 52.47
C ARG A 66 46.86 23.77 53.10
N PHE A 67 45.76 24.25 52.50
CA PHE A 67 44.39 24.01 52.98
C PHE A 67 43.95 22.56 52.76
N SER A 68 44.33 21.97 51.62
CA SER A 68 44.14 20.54 51.35
C SER A 68 44.89 19.70 52.38
N ARG A 69 46.10 20.13 52.75
CA ARG A 69 46.91 19.47 53.79
C ARG A 69 46.29 19.64 55.19
N THR A 70 45.82 20.82 55.60
CA THR A 70 45.16 20.99 56.91
C THR A 70 43.80 20.32 57.00
N THR A 71 43.02 20.28 55.91
CA THR A 71 41.74 19.56 55.88
C THR A 71 41.96 18.05 55.95
N MET A 72 43.00 17.53 55.28
CA MET A 72 43.37 16.13 55.39
C MET A 72 43.97 15.80 56.76
N GLU A 73 44.75 16.69 57.37
CA GLU A 73 45.22 16.52 58.76
C GLU A 73 44.09 16.59 59.78
N LEU A 74 43.08 17.45 59.58
CA LEU A 74 41.89 17.54 60.43
C LEU A 74 41.01 16.29 60.28
N ALA A 75 40.83 15.80 59.04
CA ALA A 75 40.12 14.55 58.76
C ALA A 75 40.86 13.33 59.32
N VAL A 76 42.19 13.30 59.24
CA VAL A 76 43.03 12.22 59.81
C VAL A 76 43.03 12.27 61.35
N LYS A 77 43.06 13.46 61.96
CA LYS A 77 42.94 13.59 63.43
C LYS A 77 41.54 13.22 63.94
N ALA A 78 40.48 13.62 63.23
CA ALA A 78 39.11 13.24 63.55
C ALA A 78 38.88 11.73 63.38
N ALA A 79 39.46 11.12 62.33
CA ALA A 79 39.42 9.68 62.10
C ALA A 79 40.22 8.91 63.16
N ALA A 80 41.36 9.42 63.62
CA ALA A 80 42.15 8.78 64.67
C ALA A 80 41.43 8.78 66.03
N THR A 81 40.72 9.85 66.37
CA THR A 81 39.89 9.92 67.59
C THR A 81 38.64 9.03 67.49
N GLU A 82 38.00 8.96 66.33
CA GLU A 82 36.80 8.13 66.10
C GLU A 82 37.12 6.61 66.09
N VAL A 83 38.33 6.22 65.66
CA VAL A 83 38.81 4.83 65.71
C VAL A 83 39.17 4.40 67.14
N LEU A 84 39.67 5.32 67.97
CA LEU A 84 40.01 5.03 69.37
C LEU A 84 38.75 4.95 70.27
N GLU A 85 37.71 5.72 69.96
CA GLU A 85 36.42 5.65 70.66
C GLU A 85 35.56 4.45 70.19
N ARG A 86 35.63 4.06 68.91
CA ARG A 86 34.88 2.90 68.39
C ARG A 86 35.47 1.54 68.75
N THR A 87 36.73 1.47 69.16
CA THR A 87 37.38 0.19 69.51
C THR A 87 37.02 -0.33 70.90
N MET A 88 36.39 0.48 71.76
CA MET A 88 35.99 0.05 73.12
C MET A 88 34.54 -0.45 73.25
N ALA A 89 33.67 -0.33 72.24
CA ALA A 89 32.24 -0.65 72.41
C ALA A 89 31.51 -1.40 71.27
N LEU A 90 32.17 -1.86 70.19
CA LEU A 90 31.43 -2.26 68.97
C LEU A 90 31.89 -3.54 68.23
N PRO A 91 31.74 -4.75 68.78
CA PRO A 91 31.68 -5.93 67.91
C PRO A 91 30.26 -6.33 67.51
N VAL A 92 29.18 -5.86 68.17
CA VAL A 92 27.82 -6.45 67.96
C VAL A 92 26.85 -5.53 67.20
N VAL A 93 26.93 -4.21 67.33
CA VAL A 93 25.89 -3.30 66.76
C VAL A 93 26.17 -2.91 65.28
N GLN A 94 27.43 -2.82 64.86
CA GLN A 94 27.77 -2.44 63.47
C GLN A 94 27.49 -3.56 62.45
N ARG A 95 27.58 -4.83 62.85
CA ARG A 95 27.16 -5.97 61.99
C ARG A 95 25.67 -5.93 61.70
N ARG A 96 24.83 -5.61 62.69
CA ARG A 96 23.37 -5.51 62.51
C ARG A 96 22.99 -4.39 61.54
N ARG A 97 23.66 -3.23 61.58
CA ARG A 97 23.34 -2.08 60.72
C ARG A 97 23.74 -2.27 59.25
N ARG A 98 24.86 -2.96 58.99
CA ARG A 98 25.25 -3.35 57.62
C ARG A 98 24.38 -4.46 57.06
N LEU A 99 23.98 -5.43 57.89
CA LEU A 99 23.02 -6.45 57.49
C LEU A 99 21.66 -5.82 57.17
N SER A 100 21.18 -4.85 57.97
CA SER A 100 19.89 -4.19 57.71
C SER A 100 19.88 -3.36 56.42
N SER A 101 20.99 -2.68 56.07
CA SER A 101 21.06 -1.91 54.81
C SER A 101 21.10 -2.81 53.59
N ILE A 102 21.80 -3.95 53.65
CA ILE A 102 21.80 -4.95 52.56
C ILE A 102 20.41 -5.56 52.43
N LEU A 103 19.76 -5.91 53.54
CA LEU A 103 18.38 -6.42 53.53
C LEU A 103 17.39 -5.40 52.95
N ALA A 104 17.53 -4.11 53.29
CA ALA A 104 16.69 -3.05 52.73
C ALA A 104 16.92 -2.87 51.23
N ALA A 105 18.16 -2.91 50.75
CA ALA A 105 18.48 -2.82 49.32
C ALA A 105 17.94 -4.03 48.54
N VAL A 106 18.09 -5.24 49.08
CA VAL A 106 17.53 -6.46 48.48
C VAL A 106 16.00 -6.42 48.47
N ALA A 107 15.38 -5.95 49.55
CA ALA A 107 13.92 -5.77 49.61
C ALA A 107 13.44 -4.75 48.57
N ALA A 108 14.12 -3.61 48.42
CA ALA A 108 13.80 -2.61 47.40
C ALA A 108 13.98 -3.17 45.99
N ALA A 109 15.05 -3.91 45.72
CA ALA A 109 15.27 -4.56 44.42
C ALA A 109 14.22 -5.64 44.13
N ALA A 110 13.85 -6.45 45.11
CA ALA A 110 12.80 -7.46 44.98
C ALA A 110 11.43 -6.81 44.72
N LEU A 111 11.14 -5.69 45.39
CA LEU A 111 9.88 -4.96 45.22
C LEU A 111 9.84 -4.25 43.86
N ALA A 112 10.94 -3.65 43.42
CA ALA A 112 11.07 -3.09 42.07
C ALA A 112 10.94 -4.18 40.99
N PHE A 113 11.56 -5.34 41.18
CA PHE A 113 11.40 -6.49 40.28
C PHE A 113 9.96 -7.00 40.24
N LEU A 114 9.27 -7.03 41.39
CA LEU A 114 7.87 -7.46 41.47
C LEU A 114 6.94 -6.46 40.77
N VAL A 115 7.15 -5.16 40.96
CA VAL A 115 6.42 -4.10 40.24
C VAL A 115 6.70 -4.17 38.74
N PHE A 116 7.95 -4.30 38.33
CA PHE A 116 8.32 -4.45 36.92
C PHE A 116 7.69 -5.70 36.30
N ARG A 117 7.74 -6.84 36.99
CA ARG A 117 7.12 -8.10 36.53
C ARG A 117 5.61 -7.98 36.39
N LEU A 118 4.92 -7.32 37.33
CA LEU A 118 3.47 -7.10 37.26
C LEU A 118 3.09 -6.12 36.13
N ALA A 119 3.87 -5.06 35.92
CA ALA A 119 3.64 -4.08 34.85
C ALA A 119 3.95 -4.63 33.45
N TRP A 120 4.96 -5.50 33.33
CA TRP A 120 5.27 -6.15 32.05
C TRP A 120 4.20 -7.18 31.68
N GLN A 121 3.75 -7.98 32.66
CA GLN A 121 2.69 -8.98 32.45
C GLN A 121 1.35 -8.37 32.04
N SER A 122 1.04 -7.13 32.44
CA SER A 122 -0.20 -6.47 32.01
C SER A 122 -0.15 -6.01 30.56
N THR A 123 1.02 -5.56 30.09
CA THR A 123 1.21 -5.11 28.70
C THR A 123 1.07 -6.30 27.74
N ASP A 124 1.74 -7.41 28.03
CA ASP A 124 1.66 -8.62 27.21
C ASP A 124 0.22 -9.17 27.16
N ARG A 125 -0.53 -9.10 28.26
CA ARG A 125 -1.95 -9.53 28.28
C ARG A 125 -2.84 -8.67 27.39
N ALA A 126 -2.65 -7.36 27.39
CA ALA A 126 -3.41 -6.47 26.51
C ALA A 126 -3.09 -6.73 25.04
N LEU A 127 -1.81 -6.96 24.72
CA LEU A 127 -1.35 -7.31 23.36
C LEU A 127 -1.93 -8.66 22.90
N LEU A 128 -1.92 -9.66 23.78
CA LEU A 128 -2.51 -10.96 23.50
C LEU A 128 -4.03 -10.88 23.38
N ALA A 129 -4.70 -9.99 24.13
CA ALA A 129 -6.14 -9.75 24.00
C ALA A 129 -6.50 -9.15 22.64
N ASP A 130 -5.69 -8.22 22.14
CA ASP A 130 -5.86 -7.58 20.84
C ASP A 130 -5.33 -8.46 19.67
N LEU A 131 -4.80 -9.66 19.91
CA LEU A 131 -4.18 -10.48 18.86
C LEU A 131 -5.13 -10.84 17.69
N PRO A 132 -6.40 -11.27 17.90
CA PRO A 132 -7.33 -11.54 16.80
C PRO A 132 -7.63 -10.28 15.98
N LEU A 133 -7.65 -9.13 16.65
CA LEU A 133 -7.86 -7.81 16.07
C LEU A 133 -6.69 -7.41 15.19
N VAL A 134 -5.47 -7.56 15.69
CA VAL A 134 -4.22 -7.23 15.01
C VAL A 134 -4.04 -8.10 13.78
N ASP A 135 -4.25 -9.42 13.87
CA ASP A 135 -4.11 -10.31 12.72
C ASP A 135 -5.12 -9.98 11.60
N ASN A 136 -6.24 -9.32 11.94
CA ASN A 136 -7.31 -8.97 11.01
C ASN A 136 -7.56 -7.46 10.93
N VAL A 137 -6.56 -6.62 11.25
CA VAL A 137 -6.75 -5.16 11.30
C VAL A 137 -7.29 -4.62 9.97
N ASP A 138 -6.75 -5.09 8.84
CA ASP A 138 -7.16 -4.65 7.52
C ASP A 138 -8.61 -5.05 7.19
N VAL A 139 -9.13 -6.10 7.83
CA VAL A 139 -10.50 -6.60 7.64
C VAL A 139 -11.48 -5.68 8.36
N TYR A 140 -11.21 -5.34 9.63
CA TYR A 140 -12.05 -4.45 10.44
C TYR A 140 -12.13 -3.00 9.92
N THR A 141 -11.17 -2.58 9.08
CA THR A 141 -11.21 -1.26 8.43
C THR A 141 -12.13 -1.20 7.20
N GLN A 142 -12.66 -2.33 6.73
CA GLN A 142 -13.48 -2.36 5.51
C GLN A 142 -14.96 -2.10 5.74
N PHE A 143 -15.44 -2.17 6.98
CA PHE A 143 -16.83 -1.98 7.34
C PHE A 143 -16.97 -1.41 8.75
N ASP A 144 -18.13 -0.80 9.03
CA ASP A 144 -18.33 0.00 10.23
C ASP A 144 -19.17 -0.68 11.30
N SER A 145 -20.02 -1.65 10.92
CA SER A 145 -20.98 -2.27 11.83
C SER A 145 -21.23 -3.75 11.52
N PRO A 146 -21.60 -4.56 12.53
CA PRO A 146 -21.95 -5.97 12.32
C PRO A 146 -23.26 -6.15 11.55
N GLU A 147 -24.15 -5.16 11.55
CA GLU A 147 -25.40 -5.17 10.78
C GLU A 147 -25.13 -5.26 9.28
N PHE A 148 -24.07 -4.62 8.78
CA PHE A 148 -23.65 -4.78 7.38
C PHE A 148 -23.37 -6.25 7.04
N LEU A 149 -22.65 -6.97 7.92
CA LEU A 149 -22.36 -8.39 7.71
C LEU A 149 -23.63 -9.25 7.77
N ARG A 150 -24.60 -8.89 8.64
CA ARG A 150 -25.91 -9.55 8.67
C ARG A 150 -26.70 -9.30 7.39
N SER A 151 -26.72 -8.07 6.89
CA SER A 151 -27.34 -7.73 5.60
C SER A 151 -26.70 -8.51 4.46
N LEU A 152 -25.36 -8.60 4.44
CA LEU A 152 -24.61 -9.38 3.46
C LEU A 152 -25.01 -10.86 3.51
N ARG A 153 -25.09 -11.45 4.70
CA ARG A 153 -25.54 -12.84 4.89
C ARG A 153 -26.99 -13.08 4.49
N ASN A 154 -27.86 -12.12 4.78
CA ASN A 154 -29.28 -12.24 4.46
C ASN A 154 -29.50 -12.20 2.95
N GLU A 155 -28.71 -11.41 2.22
CA GLU A 155 -28.78 -11.32 0.76
C GLU A 155 -28.16 -12.55 0.08
N PHE A 156 -26.93 -12.93 0.45
CA PHE A 156 -26.14 -13.95 -0.27
C PHE A 156 -26.16 -15.35 0.37
N GLY A 157 -26.91 -15.52 1.46
CA GLY A 157 -26.95 -16.76 2.23
C GLY A 157 -25.74 -16.98 3.14
N GLY A 158 -25.78 -18.08 3.91
CA GLY A 158 -24.76 -18.39 4.92
C GLY A 158 -23.43 -18.88 4.36
N ASP A 159 -23.44 -19.50 3.17
CA ASP A 159 -22.26 -20.20 2.66
C ASP A 159 -21.40 -19.35 1.72
N PHE A 160 -21.90 -18.17 1.30
CA PHE A 160 -21.17 -17.21 0.44
C PHE A 160 -20.55 -17.83 -0.83
N HIS A 161 -21.13 -18.92 -1.34
CA HIS A 161 -20.59 -19.62 -2.52
C HIS A 161 -20.46 -18.71 -3.74
N GLU A 162 -21.28 -17.67 -3.83
CA GLU A 162 -21.28 -16.69 -4.92
C GLU A 162 -20.03 -15.82 -4.96
N PHE A 163 -19.34 -15.65 -3.82
CA PHE A 163 -18.13 -14.84 -3.74
C PHE A 163 -16.92 -15.51 -4.44
N GLY A 164 -17.08 -16.72 -4.97
CA GLY A 164 -16.03 -17.43 -5.73
C GLY A 164 -14.76 -17.71 -4.93
N CYS A 165 -14.78 -17.46 -3.62
CA CYS A 165 -13.69 -17.78 -2.72
C CYS A 165 -13.53 -19.30 -2.73
N ALA A 166 -12.32 -19.78 -2.99
CA ALA A 166 -12.03 -21.21 -2.90
C ALA A 166 -12.40 -21.66 -1.49
N ALA A 167 -13.48 -22.45 -1.35
CA ALA A 167 -14.09 -22.78 -0.07
C ALA A 167 -13.07 -23.26 1.00
N GLY A 168 -11.98 -23.90 0.56
CA GLY A 168 -10.86 -24.29 1.43
C GLY A 168 -10.14 -23.11 2.11
N LYS A 169 -9.80 -22.04 1.38
CA LYS A 169 -9.04 -20.90 1.94
C LYS A 169 -9.81 -20.13 2.99
N ALA A 170 -11.11 -19.91 2.75
CA ALA A 170 -11.98 -19.24 3.70
C ALA A 170 -12.13 -20.07 4.99
N SER A 171 -12.24 -21.39 4.86
CA SER A 171 -12.33 -22.28 6.02
C SER A 171 -11.04 -22.29 6.84
N GLU A 172 -9.87 -22.42 6.20
CA GLU A 172 -8.57 -22.38 6.89
C GLU A 172 -8.36 -21.05 7.64
N ARG A 173 -8.72 -19.92 7.00
CA ARG A 173 -8.61 -18.61 7.63
C ARG A 173 -9.57 -18.43 8.80
N THR A 174 -10.77 -19.00 8.72
CA THR A 174 -11.76 -18.99 9.80
C THR A 174 -11.29 -19.85 10.97
N GLU A 175 -10.73 -21.03 10.72
CA GLU A 175 -10.13 -21.88 11.76
C GLU A 175 -8.95 -21.20 12.44
N ARG A 176 -8.07 -20.54 11.66
CA ARG A 176 -6.99 -19.70 12.19
C ARG A 176 -7.54 -18.59 13.07
N PHE A 177 -8.57 -17.86 12.62
CA PHE A 177 -9.21 -16.81 13.40
C PHE A 177 -9.79 -17.32 14.73
N GLN A 178 -10.49 -18.46 14.70
CA GLN A 178 -11.05 -19.08 15.89
C GLN A 178 -9.96 -19.53 16.87
N THR A 179 -8.89 -20.15 16.37
CA THR A 179 -7.73 -20.55 17.17
C THR A 179 -7.09 -19.36 17.88
N VAL A 180 -6.89 -18.25 17.16
CA VAL A 180 -6.32 -17.02 17.71
C VAL A 180 -7.29 -16.34 18.69
N SER A 181 -8.60 -16.49 18.48
CA SER A 181 -9.63 -15.91 19.36
C SER A 181 -9.72 -16.61 20.72
N LEU A 182 -9.43 -17.92 20.79
CA LEU A 182 -9.43 -18.68 22.04
C LEU A 182 -8.22 -18.34 22.91
N THR A 183 -8.44 -17.89 24.14
CA THR A 183 -7.39 -17.43 25.08
C THR A 183 -6.29 -18.48 25.31
N ASP A 184 -6.66 -19.75 25.43
CA ASP A 184 -5.72 -20.82 25.79
C ASP A 184 -4.83 -21.28 24.62
N GLY A 185 -5.13 -20.88 23.38
CA GLY A 185 -4.40 -21.33 22.17
C GLY A 185 -3.41 -20.31 21.58
N ARG A 186 -3.37 -19.07 22.09
CA ARG A 186 -2.61 -17.98 21.46
C ARG A 186 -1.11 -18.17 21.52
N ASP A 187 -0.58 -18.58 22.68
CA ASP A 187 0.86 -18.78 22.87
C ASP A 187 1.38 -19.93 22.00
N ASP A 188 0.63 -21.03 21.93
CA ASP A 188 0.94 -22.19 21.08
C ASP A 188 0.90 -21.83 19.59
N TRP A 189 -0.05 -20.99 19.18
CA TRP A 189 -0.13 -20.49 17.81
C TRP A 189 1.06 -19.59 17.47
N LEU A 190 1.41 -18.62 18.33
CA LEU A 190 2.59 -17.75 18.16
C LEU A 190 3.91 -18.54 18.11
N ALA A 191 4.01 -19.62 18.88
CA ALA A 191 5.17 -20.51 18.88
C ALA A 191 5.35 -21.25 17.54
N LYS A 192 4.26 -21.52 16.81
CA LYS A 192 4.26 -22.23 15.51
C LYS A 192 4.53 -21.32 14.32
N LEU A 193 4.33 -20.01 14.43
CA LEU A 193 4.59 -19.06 13.34
C LEU A 193 6.07 -19.07 12.96
N ASP A 194 6.34 -19.10 11.65
CA ASP A 194 7.68 -18.88 11.13
C ASP A 194 8.11 -17.41 11.18
N ASP A 195 9.35 -17.13 10.78
CA ASP A 195 9.89 -15.76 10.83
C ASP A 195 9.19 -14.79 9.86
N GLU A 196 8.67 -15.28 8.72
CA GLU A 196 7.94 -14.47 7.75
C GLU A 196 6.56 -14.11 8.30
N GLU A 197 5.80 -15.07 8.83
CA GLU A 197 4.50 -14.84 9.43
C GLU A 197 4.59 -13.92 10.65
N ARG A 198 5.63 -14.07 11.49
CA ARG A 198 5.90 -13.15 12.61
C ARG A 198 6.19 -11.72 12.13
N ALA A 199 6.94 -11.58 11.05
CA ALA A 199 7.21 -10.27 10.45
C ALA A 199 5.91 -9.62 9.90
N GLN A 200 5.06 -10.40 9.23
CA GLN A 200 3.75 -9.94 8.76
C GLN A 200 2.84 -9.53 9.93
N LEU A 201 2.77 -10.32 11.00
CA LEU A 201 1.99 -10.00 12.20
C LEU A 201 2.51 -8.72 12.88
N ARG A 202 3.84 -8.54 12.95
CA ARG A 202 4.45 -7.31 13.47
C ARG A 202 4.14 -6.09 12.60
N ALA A 203 4.09 -6.24 11.28
CA ALA A 203 3.69 -5.17 10.38
C ALA A 203 2.21 -4.78 10.61
N LYS A 204 1.31 -5.76 10.76
CA LYS A 204 -0.10 -5.53 11.11
C LYS A 204 -0.25 -4.84 12.47
N PHE A 205 0.52 -5.27 13.46
CA PHE A 205 0.56 -4.65 14.79
C PHE A 205 0.95 -3.17 14.73
N ASN A 206 2.03 -2.86 14.01
CA ASN A 206 2.47 -1.48 13.83
C ASN A 206 1.41 -0.64 13.11
N ARG A 207 0.74 -1.18 12.09
CA ARG A 207 -0.37 -0.48 11.41
C ARG A 207 -1.51 -0.18 12.37
N PHE A 208 -1.94 -1.16 13.17
CA PHE A 208 -2.98 -0.96 14.18
C PHE A 208 -2.61 0.15 15.18
N HIS A 209 -1.36 0.18 15.66
CA HIS A 209 -0.88 1.22 16.58
C HIS A 209 -0.73 2.61 15.95
N GLN A 210 -0.52 2.68 14.63
CA GLN A 210 -0.48 3.94 13.89
C GLN A 210 -1.86 4.54 13.62
N LEU A 211 -2.94 3.76 13.79
CA LEU A 211 -4.30 4.28 13.68
C LEU A 211 -4.59 5.29 14.81
N PRO A 212 -5.43 6.32 14.56
CA PRO A 212 -5.93 7.19 15.62
C PRO A 212 -6.55 6.38 16.77
N VAL A 213 -6.42 6.86 18.01
CA VAL A 213 -6.93 6.15 19.20
C VAL A 213 -8.43 5.87 19.10
N GLU A 214 -9.20 6.81 18.54
CA GLU A 214 -10.63 6.66 18.28
C GLU A 214 -10.92 5.47 17.36
N GLU A 215 -10.13 5.33 16.29
CA GLU A 215 -10.28 4.25 15.32
C GLU A 215 -9.88 2.90 15.91
N GLN A 216 -8.82 2.86 16.73
CA GLN A 216 -8.46 1.65 17.49
C GLN A 216 -9.59 1.22 18.44
N GLN A 217 -10.22 2.18 19.13
CA GLN A 217 -11.37 1.91 20.01
C GLN A 217 -12.59 1.44 19.23
N ARG A 218 -12.88 2.04 18.07
CA ARG A 218 -13.95 1.61 17.15
C ARG A 218 -13.75 0.16 16.74
N ILE A 219 -12.56 -0.20 16.29
CA ILE A 219 -12.22 -1.55 15.86
C ILE A 219 -12.33 -2.56 17.02
N ARG A 220 -11.85 -2.22 18.22
CA ARG A 220 -12.03 -3.06 19.44
C ARG A 220 -13.51 -3.26 19.78
N LYS A 221 -14.32 -2.19 19.71
CA LYS A 221 -15.76 -2.25 19.97
C LYS A 221 -16.45 -3.17 18.96
N LEU A 222 -16.14 -3.01 17.67
CA LEU A 222 -16.67 -3.83 16.59
C LEU A 222 -16.30 -5.31 16.75
N HIS A 223 -15.06 -5.61 17.12
CA HIS A 223 -14.63 -6.98 17.42
C HIS A 223 -15.43 -7.58 18.57
N ASN A 224 -15.61 -6.83 19.67
CA ASN A 224 -16.39 -7.29 20.81
C ASN A 224 -17.86 -7.53 20.43
N GLU A 225 -18.49 -6.61 19.69
CA GLU A 225 -19.86 -6.77 19.21
C GLU A 225 -20.04 -8.03 18.36
N ILE A 226 -19.09 -8.32 17.46
CA ILE A 226 -19.09 -9.55 16.65
C ILE A 226 -18.86 -10.78 17.52
N ALA A 227 -17.92 -10.74 18.47
CA ALA A 227 -17.55 -11.88 19.30
C ALA A 227 -18.64 -12.26 20.32
N THR A 228 -19.43 -11.29 20.79
CA THR A 228 -20.51 -11.53 21.78
C THR A 228 -21.88 -11.79 21.15
N ALA A 229 -22.01 -11.68 19.82
CA ALA A 229 -23.27 -11.91 19.14
C ALA A 229 -23.68 -13.39 19.16
N ASP A 230 -24.98 -13.68 19.20
CA ASP A 230 -25.51 -15.06 19.12
C ASP A 230 -25.10 -15.75 17.80
N ASP A 231 -24.90 -14.97 16.74
CA ASP A 231 -24.43 -15.39 15.43
C ASP A 231 -22.93 -15.11 15.17
N ALA A 232 -22.12 -15.03 16.23
CA ALA A 232 -20.70 -14.69 16.17
C ALA A 232 -19.90 -15.51 15.13
N ALA A 233 -20.10 -16.84 15.11
CA ALA A 233 -19.38 -17.72 14.19
C ALA A 233 -19.69 -17.39 12.72
N GLN A 234 -20.95 -17.11 12.41
CA GLN A 234 -21.38 -16.78 11.07
C GLN A 234 -20.96 -15.36 10.67
N LEU A 235 -20.96 -14.40 11.60
CA LEU A 235 -20.45 -13.05 11.34
C LEU A 235 -18.94 -13.05 11.08
N GLN A 236 -18.16 -13.84 11.83
CA GLN A 236 -16.73 -13.99 11.61
C GLN A 236 -16.43 -14.62 10.25
N GLN A 237 -17.17 -15.65 9.86
CA GLN A 237 -17.05 -16.24 8.52
C GLN A 237 -17.39 -15.22 7.43
N ALA A 238 -18.52 -14.52 7.55
CA ALA A 238 -18.94 -13.48 6.61
C ALA A 238 -17.88 -12.37 6.46
N MET A 239 -17.33 -11.91 7.59
CA MET A 239 -16.28 -10.91 7.65
C MET A 239 -15.03 -11.34 6.85
N LEU A 240 -14.58 -12.58 7.05
CA LEU A 240 -13.37 -13.10 6.40
C LEU A 240 -13.58 -13.35 4.91
N VAL A 241 -14.73 -13.91 4.53
CA VAL A 241 -15.09 -14.13 3.11
C VAL A 241 -15.22 -12.80 2.38
N TYR A 242 -15.92 -11.84 2.98
CA TYR A 242 -16.05 -10.49 2.42
C TYR A 242 -14.68 -9.85 2.19
N ALA A 243 -13.77 -9.91 3.17
CA ALA A 243 -12.45 -9.29 3.02
C ALA A 243 -11.55 -10.01 2.00
N ASP A 244 -11.65 -11.33 1.86
CA ASP A 244 -10.93 -12.08 0.82
C ASP A 244 -11.40 -11.65 -0.58
N TRP A 245 -12.72 -11.58 -0.76
CA TRP A 245 -13.32 -11.13 -2.01
C TRP A 245 -12.97 -9.68 -2.34
N VAL A 246 -13.11 -8.74 -1.39
CA VAL A 246 -12.70 -7.34 -1.59
C VAL A 246 -11.22 -7.25 -1.93
N GLY A 247 -10.37 -8.08 -1.31
CA GLY A 247 -8.95 -8.18 -1.61
C GLY A 247 -8.64 -8.60 -3.05
N GLY A 248 -9.52 -9.39 -3.67
CA GLY A 248 -9.43 -9.79 -5.08
C GLY A 248 -9.91 -8.73 -6.08
N LEU A 249 -10.62 -7.68 -5.64
CA LEU A 249 -11.11 -6.63 -6.52
C LEU A 249 -10.02 -5.63 -6.92
N PRO A 250 -10.12 -4.98 -8.10
CA PRO A 250 -9.26 -3.86 -8.46
C PRO A 250 -9.33 -2.70 -7.45
N PRO A 251 -8.23 -1.96 -7.19
CA PRO A 251 -8.20 -0.89 -6.18
C PRO A 251 -9.29 0.18 -6.34
N ALA A 252 -9.68 0.50 -7.58
CA ALA A 252 -10.75 1.46 -7.85
C ALA A 252 -12.12 0.98 -7.30
N ARG A 253 -12.44 -0.31 -7.49
CA ARG A 253 -13.67 -0.93 -6.97
C ARG A 253 -13.63 -1.06 -5.44
N GLN A 254 -12.47 -1.36 -4.86
CA GLN A 254 -12.30 -1.37 -3.40
C GLN A 254 -12.58 0.01 -2.78
N TYR A 255 -12.06 1.07 -3.40
CA TYR A 255 -12.28 2.45 -2.96
C TYR A 255 -13.77 2.83 -3.06
N GLU A 256 -14.41 2.52 -4.20
CA GLU A 256 -15.82 2.77 -4.42
C GLU A 256 -16.68 2.14 -3.32
N LEU A 257 -16.49 0.85 -3.01
CA LEU A 257 -17.23 0.18 -1.92
C LEU A 257 -17.04 0.87 -0.57
N ARG A 258 -15.80 1.25 -0.21
CA ARG A 258 -15.51 1.89 1.09
C ARG A 258 -16.20 3.24 1.25
N THR A 259 -16.44 3.96 0.16
CA THR A 259 -17.12 5.27 0.19
C THR A 259 -18.65 5.18 0.18
N MET A 260 -19.21 4.02 -0.14
CA MET A 260 -20.66 3.80 -0.20
C MET A 260 -21.27 3.57 1.19
N GLN A 261 -22.53 3.97 1.33
CA GLN A 261 -23.36 3.61 2.48
C GLN A 261 -23.58 2.09 2.53
N PRO A 262 -23.78 1.49 3.73
CA PRO A 262 -23.89 0.04 3.88
C PRO A 262 -24.96 -0.62 2.99
N SER A 263 -26.13 0.00 2.82
CA SER A 263 -27.20 -0.52 1.97
C SER A 263 -26.83 -0.52 0.49
N ASP A 264 -26.31 0.60 -0.02
CA ASP A 264 -25.89 0.76 -1.42
C ASP A 264 -24.73 -0.17 -1.75
N ARG A 265 -23.88 -0.43 -0.75
CA ARG A 265 -22.76 -1.36 -0.84
C ARG A 265 -23.24 -2.79 -1.09
N VAL A 266 -24.24 -3.29 -0.35
CA VAL A 266 -24.78 -4.64 -0.55
C VAL A 266 -25.34 -4.80 -1.96
N HIS A 267 -26.16 -3.85 -2.43
CA HIS A 267 -26.69 -3.88 -3.81
C HIS A 267 -25.59 -3.78 -4.89
N THR A 268 -24.53 -3.01 -4.63
CA THR A 268 -23.40 -2.93 -5.56
C THR A 268 -22.60 -4.23 -5.60
N ILE A 269 -22.42 -4.88 -4.45
CA ILE A 269 -21.78 -6.20 -4.36
C ILE A 269 -22.60 -7.22 -5.15
N ASP A 270 -23.92 -7.25 -4.98
CA ASP A 270 -24.82 -8.17 -5.69
C ASP A 270 -24.67 -8.04 -7.21
N ARG A 271 -24.79 -6.81 -7.72
CA ARG A 271 -24.56 -6.51 -9.14
C ARG A 271 -23.17 -6.94 -9.61
N TRP A 272 -22.12 -6.71 -8.82
CA TRP A 272 -20.77 -7.11 -9.22
C TRP A 272 -20.55 -8.61 -9.17
N LEU A 273 -21.15 -9.32 -8.22
CA LEU A 273 -21.12 -10.77 -8.18
C LEU A 273 -21.83 -11.38 -9.37
N ASP A 274 -22.98 -10.82 -9.76
CA ASP A 274 -23.67 -11.17 -11.00
C ASP A 274 -22.80 -10.94 -12.23
N GLU A 275 -22.19 -9.76 -12.36
CA GLU A 275 -21.24 -9.44 -13.44
C GLU A 275 -20.06 -10.42 -13.47
N MET A 276 -19.47 -10.72 -12.30
CA MET A 276 -18.34 -11.64 -12.18
C MET A 276 -18.73 -13.09 -12.47
N ARG A 277 -19.94 -13.51 -12.10
CA ARG A 277 -20.48 -14.84 -12.41
C ARG A 277 -20.69 -15.00 -13.91
N ASP A 278 -21.27 -14.00 -14.55
CA ASP A 278 -21.44 -13.98 -16.00
C ASP A 278 -20.08 -13.99 -16.71
N ASP A 279 -19.11 -13.21 -16.21
CA ASP A 279 -17.74 -13.23 -16.71
C ASP A 279 -17.03 -14.57 -16.49
N ALA A 280 -17.22 -15.21 -15.33
CA ALA A 280 -16.66 -16.53 -15.02
C ALA A 280 -17.26 -17.62 -15.93
N LEU A 281 -18.57 -17.56 -16.20
CA LEU A 281 -19.24 -18.41 -17.18
C LEU A 281 -18.70 -18.20 -18.59
N LEU A 282 -18.29 -16.98 -18.92
CA LEU A 282 -17.67 -16.62 -20.20
C LEU A 282 -16.15 -16.80 -20.23
N THR A 283 -15.53 -17.20 -19.12
CA THR A 283 -14.10 -17.47 -19.08
C THR A 283 -13.85 -18.89 -19.60
N LEU A 284 -13.13 -18.98 -20.72
CA LEU A 284 -12.74 -20.23 -21.33
C LEU A 284 -11.40 -20.69 -20.73
N THR A 285 -11.30 -21.96 -20.36
CA THR A 285 -9.99 -22.56 -20.05
C THR A 285 -9.09 -22.52 -21.28
N ASP A 286 -7.78 -22.64 -21.11
CA ASP A 286 -6.83 -22.60 -22.22
C ASP A 286 -7.19 -23.62 -23.31
N GLU A 287 -7.55 -24.85 -22.93
CA GLU A 287 -7.93 -25.87 -23.91
C GLU A 287 -9.24 -25.52 -24.65
N GLU A 288 -10.23 -24.99 -23.93
CA GLU A 288 -11.49 -24.56 -24.54
C GLU A 288 -11.30 -23.36 -25.44
N LEU A 289 -10.42 -22.43 -25.06
CA LEU A 289 -10.07 -21.27 -25.85
C LEU A 289 -9.40 -21.69 -27.16
N HIS A 290 -8.43 -22.62 -27.11
CA HIS A 290 -7.80 -23.18 -28.30
C HIS A 290 -8.81 -23.93 -29.19
N ARG A 291 -9.70 -24.73 -28.58
CA ARG A 291 -10.77 -25.44 -29.28
C ARG A 291 -11.74 -24.47 -29.95
N PHE A 292 -12.11 -23.41 -29.24
CA PHE A 292 -12.99 -22.34 -29.74
C PHE A 292 -12.36 -21.68 -30.97
N VAL A 293 -11.14 -21.14 -30.84
CA VAL A 293 -10.43 -20.47 -31.93
C VAL A 293 -10.25 -21.36 -33.15
N ARG A 294 -9.87 -22.63 -32.96
CA ARG A 294 -9.73 -23.60 -34.06
C ARG A 294 -11.04 -23.79 -34.83
N LYS A 295 -12.18 -23.87 -34.14
CA LYS A 295 -13.49 -24.10 -34.76
C LYS A 295 -14.04 -22.86 -35.46
N ILE A 296 -13.82 -21.66 -34.93
CA ILE A 296 -14.35 -20.43 -35.53
C ILE A 296 -13.51 -19.90 -36.69
N ARG A 297 -12.27 -20.38 -36.83
CA ARG A 297 -11.33 -19.89 -37.84
C ARG A 297 -11.79 -20.16 -39.27
N GLU A 298 -12.22 -21.38 -39.58
CA GLU A 298 -12.64 -21.74 -40.94
C GLU A 298 -13.87 -20.93 -41.41
N PRO A 299 -14.95 -20.79 -40.61
CA PRO A 299 -16.04 -19.87 -40.91
C PRO A 299 -15.58 -18.41 -41.10
N LEU A 300 -14.64 -17.95 -40.29
CA LEU A 300 -14.11 -16.59 -40.38
C LEU A 300 -13.30 -16.36 -41.67
N ASP A 301 -12.46 -17.33 -42.05
CA ASP A 301 -11.65 -17.29 -43.28
C ASP A 301 -12.55 -17.35 -44.53
N LYS A 302 -13.64 -18.13 -44.50
CA LYS A 302 -14.64 -18.20 -45.58
C LYS A 302 -15.33 -16.86 -45.81
N LEU A 303 -15.78 -16.20 -44.74
CA LEU A 303 -16.38 -14.86 -44.82
C LEU A 303 -15.39 -13.80 -45.34
N GLU A 304 -14.11 -13.92 -44.98
CA GLU A 304 -13.07 -13.03 -45.52
C GLU A 304 -12.91 -13.22 -47.04
N LEU A 305 -12.96 -14.46 -47.53
CA LEU A 305 -12.89 -14.76 -48.95
C LEU A 305 -14.10 -14.18 -49.70
N GLU A 306 -15.31 -14.39 -49.18
CA GLU A 306 -16.56 -13.88 -49.78
C GLU A 306 -16.62 -12.34 -49.79
N ALA A 307 -16.21 -11.69 -48.70
CA ALA A 307 -16.11 -10.23 -48.63
C ALA A 307 -15.07 -9.68 -49.61
N PHE A 308 -13.96 -10.40 -49.81
CA PHE A 308 -12.93 -10.03 -50.78
C PHE A 308 -13.40 -10.17 -52.23
N GLU A 309 -14.15 -11.22 -52.55
CA GLU A 309 -14.74 -11.43 -53.88
C GLU A 309 -15.82 -10.38 -54.21
N SER A 310 -16.63 -9.99 -53.22
CA SER A 310 -17.66 -8.95 -53.37
C SER A 310 -17.05 -7.56 -53.62
N ASN A 311 -15.88 -7.27 -53.04
CA ASN A 311 -15.19 -6.00 -53.21
C ASN A 311 -14.32 -5.98 -54.49
N ASN A 312 -14.99 -6.12 -55.64
CA ASN A 312 -14.49 -6.14 -57.02
C ASN A 312 -13.13 -5.44 -57.27
N GLY A 313 -12.03 -6.16 -57.06
CA GLY A 313 -10.74 -6.00 -57.75
C GLY A 313 -9.91 -4.72 -57.47
N ARG A 314 -10.35 -3.79 -56.63
CA ARG A 314 -9.62 -2.54 -56.37
C ARG A 314 -8.77 -2.64 -55.10
N GLY A 315 -7.59 -3.23 -55.26
CA GLY A 315 -6.50 -3.13 -54.30
C GLY A 315 -6.14 -4.45 -53.63
N ARG A 316 -5.29 -5.25 -54.28
CA ARG A 316 -4.64 -6.45 -53.71
C ARG A 316 -3.55 -6.11 -52.68
N GLY A 317 -3.81 -5.14 -51.80
CA GLY A 317 -2.93 -4.84 -50.68
C GLY A 317 -3.31 -5.73 -49.51
N ARG A 318 -2.46 -6.70 -49.17
CA ARG A 318 -2.64 -7.54 -47.98
C ARG A 318 -2.60 -6.62 -46.75
N VAL A 319 -3.75 -6.41 -46.11
CA VAL A 319 -3.85 -5.53 -44.94
C VAL A 319 -3.04 -6.18 -43.80
N PRO A 320 -2.08 -5.47 -43.18
CA PRO A 320 -1.33 -6.01 -42.05
C PRO A 320 -2.29 -6.40 -40.91
N PHE A 321 -1.91 -7.43 -40.15
CA PHE A 321 -2.68 -7.89 -39.01
C PHE A 321 -2.81 -6.74 -38.00
N ASN A 322 -4.01 -6.16 -37.93
CA ASN A 322 -4.36 -5.08 -37.03
C ASN A 322 -5.47 -5.61 -36.11
N PRO A 323 -5.33 -5.58 -34.77
CA PRO A 323 -6.34 -6.07 -33.85
C PRO A 323 -7.70 -5.37 -34.04
N TYR A 324 -7.71 -4.12 -34.49
CA TYR A 324 -8.94 -3.42 -34.86
C TYR A 324 -9.60 -3.97 -36.13
N ALA A 325 -8.80 -4.43 -37.10
CA ALA A 325 -9.32 -5.08 -38.30
C ALA A 325 -9.93 -6.44 -37.95
N MET A 326 -9.32 -7.20 -37.03
CA MET A 326 -9.89 -8.45 -36.53
C MET A 326 -11.26 -8.23 -35.85
N LEU A 327 -11.37 -7.25 -34.94
CA LEU A 327 -12.65 -6.91 -34.31
C LEU A 327 -13.72 -6.51 -35.33
N ARG A 328 -13.37 -5.71 -36.36
CA ARG A 328 -14.30 -5.36 -37.44
C ARG A 328 -14.75 -6.58 -38.25
N ARG A 329 -13.86 -7.55 -38.48
CA ARG A 329 -14.20 -8.81 -39.16
C ARG A 329 -15.18 -9.64 -38.34
N VAL A 330 -14.93 -9.79 -37.04
CA VAL A 330 -15.85 -10.48 -36.13
C VAL A 330 -17.18 -9.74 -36.08
N ALA A 331 -17.18 -8.41 -36.03
CA ALA A 331 -18.40 -7.61 -36.06
C ALA A 331 -19.23 -7.86 -37.32
N PHE A 332 -18.58 -7.83 -38.49
CA PHE A 332 -19.21 -8.11 -39.77
C PHE A 332 -19.75 -9.55 -39.84
N ALA A 333 -18.94 -10.52 -39.42
CA ALA A 333 -19.32 -11.93 -39.40
C ALA A 333 -20.52 -12.19 -38.48
N MET A 334 -20.53 -11.58 -37.29
CA MET A 334 -21.65 -11.67 -36.36
C MET A 334 -22.90 -10.97 -36.88
N ALA A 335 -22.80 -9.90 -37.68
CA ALA A 335 -23.95 -9.18 -38.20
C ALA A 335 -24.59 -9.85 -39.43
N GLU A 336 -23.77 -10.39 -40.33
CA GLU A 336 -24.21 -10.80 -41.67
C GLU A 336 -24.36 -12.32 -41.85
N SER A 337 -23.83 -13.14 -40.93
CA SER A 337 -23.78 -14.60 -41.10
C SER A 337 -24.37 -15.36 -39.90
N GLU A 338 -25.59 -15.89 -40.08
CA GLU A 338 -26.18 -16.83 -39.12
C GLU A 338 -25.30 -18.09 -38.96
N GLU A 339 -24.68 -18.56 -40.05
CA GLU A 339 -23.74 -19.70 -40.05
C GLU A 339 -22.56 -19.44 -39.08
N PHE A 340 -22.01 -18.23 -39.08
CA PHE A 340 -20.93 -17.87 -38.16
C PHE A 340 -21.41 -17.81 -36.70
N GLN A 341 -22.59 -17.24 -36.44
CA GLN A 341 -23.16 -17.19 -35.10
C GLN A 341 -23.38 -18.60 -34.52
N GLU A 342 -23.94 -19.51 -35.32
CA GLU A 342 -24.14 -20.90 -34.92
C GLU A 342 -22.82 -21.64 -34.72
N ALA A 343 -21.84 -21.43 -35.59
CA ALA A 343 -20.51 -22.02 -35.47
C ALA A 343 -19.78 -21.52 -34.21
N ALA A 344 -19.86 -20.23 -33.90
CA ALA A 344 -19.30 -19.64 -32.69
C ALA A 344 -19.96 -20.23 -31.44
N LEU A 345 -21.29 -20.32 -31.41
CA LEU A 345 -22.01 -20.90 -30.29
C LEU A 345 -21.68 -22.40 -30.11
N LYS A 346 -21.63 -23.19 -31.19
CA LYS A 346 -21.26 -24.62 -31.18
C LYS A 346 -19.77 -24.84 -30.82
N ALA A 347 -18.93 -23.83 -31.01
CA ALA A 347 -17.54 -23.87 -30.62
C ALA A 347 -17.34 -23.66 -29.12
N LEU A 348 -18.27 -22.95 -28.47
CA LEU A 348 -18.24 -22.70 -27.03
C LEU A 348 -18.69 -23.91 -26.20
N PRO A 349 -18.19 -24.07 -24.95
CA PRO A 349 -18.72 -25.05 -24.01
C PRO A 349 -20.19 -24.77 -23.66
N GLU A 350 -20.99 -25.82 -23.45
CA GLU A 350 -22.43 -25.70 -23.16
C GLU A 350 -22.74 -24.77 -21.98
N ARG A 351 -21.88 -24.77 -20.94
CA ARG A 351 -22.03 -23.88 -19.78
C ARG A 351 -22.04 -22.39 -20.14
N THR A 352 -21.44 -22.01 -21.27
CA THR A 352 -21.33 -20.60 -21.67
C THR A 352 -22.42 -20.20 -22.67
N HIS A 353 -23.22 -21.15 -23.18
CA HIS A 353 -24.16 -20.87 -24.27
C HIS A 353 -25.24 -19.87 -23.88
N GLN A 354 -25.82 -20.03 -22.69
CA GLN A 354 -26.88 -19.14 -22.21
C GLN A 354 -26.34 -17.74 -21.92
N ALA A 355 -25.22 -17.65 -21.19
CA ALA A 355 -24.56 -16.38 -20.90
C ALA A 355 -24.11 -15.65 -22.18
N PHE A 356 -23.60 -16.38 -23.17
CA PHE A 356 -23.21 -15.76 -24.45
C PHE A 356 -24.41 -15.27 -25.27
N LYS A 357 -25.56 -15.97 -25.17
CA LYS A 357 -26.82 -15.56 -25.84
C LYS A 357 -27.47 -14.35 -25.18
N SER A 358 -27.33 -14.17 -23.86
CA SER A 358 -27.90 -13.00 -23.17
C SER A 358 -27.15 -11.71 -23.46
N LEU A 359 -25.89 -11.78 -23.93
CA LEU A 359 -25.12 -10.61 -24.36
C LEU A 359 -25.76 -9.90 -25.56
N GLU A 360 -25.70 -8.57 -25.54
CA GLU A 360 -26.05 -7.72 -26.68
C GLU A 360 -25.10 -7.97 -27.86
N PRO A 361 -25.52 -7.79 -29.12
CA PRO A 361 -24.67 -8.02 -30.29
C PRO A 361 -23.26 -7.39 -30.22
N PRO A 362 -23.06 -6.10 -29.83
CA PRO A 362 -21.72 -5.54 -29.70
C PRO A 362 -20.87 -6.21 -28.61
N GLN A 363 -21.49 -6.65 -27.51
CA GLN A 363 -20.79 -7.34 -26.41
C GLN A 363 -20.34 -8.74 -26.84
N ARG A 364 -21.14 -9.46 -27.65
CA ARG A 364 -20.73 -10.75 -28.23
C ARG A 364 -19.49 -10.60 -29.10
N VAL A 365 -19.46 -9.57 -29.95
CA VAL A 365 -18.32 -9.26 -30.82
C VAL A 365 -17.07 -8.94 -30.00
N GLU A 366 -17.20 -8.09 -28.98
CA GLU A 366 -16.10 -7.74 -28.10
C GLU A 366 -15.56 -8.98 -27.35
N ARG A 367 -16.47 -9.82 -26.84
CA ARG A 367 -16.10 -11.05 -26.12
C ARG A 367 -15.36 -12.05 -27.02
N ILE A 368 -15.86 -12.31 -28.23
CA ILE A 368 -15.14 -13.13 -29.21
C ILE A 368 -13.77 -12.53 -29.53
N GLY A 369 -13.70 -11.21 -29.72
CA GLY A 369 -12.43 -10.51 -29.95
C GLY A 369 -11.44 -10.65 -28.79
N THR A 370 -11.93 -10.62 -27.54
CA THR A 370 -11.11 -10.85 -26.35
C THR A 370 -10.58 -12.28 -26.30
N TRP A 371 -11.42 -13.29 -26.55
CA TRP A 371 -10.97 -14.68 -26.63
C TRP A 371 -9.93 -14.90 -27.73
N LEU A 372 -10.14 -14.30 -28.91
CA LEU A 372 -9.17 -14.36 -30.00
C LEU A 372 -7.81 -13.76 -29.60
N ARG A 373 -7.80 -12.57 -28.99
CA ARG A 373 -6.57 -11.94 -28.46
C ARG A 373 -5.90 -12.76 -27.36
N GLN A 374 -6.69 -13.29 -26.42
CA GLN A 374 -6.18 -14.16 -25.34
C GLN A 374 -5.53 -15.41 -25.93
N SER A 375 -6.14 -16.01 -26.96
CA SER A 375 -5.55 -17.17 -27.63
C SER A 375 -4.23 -16.84 -28.32
N GLU A 376 -4.10 -15.64 -28.89
CA GLU A 376 -2.86 -15.19 -29.52
C GLU A 376 -1.77 -14.91 -28.50
N SER A 377 -2.10 -14.36 -27.32
CA SER A 377 -1.14 -14.24 -26.23
C SER A 377 -0.67 -15.59 -25.72
N LEU A 378 -1.57 -16.58 -25.60
CA LEU A 378 -1.21 -17.95 -25.24
C LEU A 378 -0.34 -18.62 -26.31
N GLN A 379 -0.54 -18.32 -27.59
CA GLN A 379 0.35 -18.78 -28.67
C GLN A 379 1.76 -18.21 -28.57
N GLY A 380 1.96 -17.11 -27.84
CA GLY A 380 3.28 -16.63 -27.45
C GLY A 380 3.99 -17.56 -26.45
N GLU A 381 3.24 -18.22 -25.59
CA GLU A 381 3.77 -19.11 -24.56
C GLU A 381 3.74 -20.55 -25.05
N VAL A 382 4.73 -20.91 -25.89
CA VAL A 382 4.96 -22.32 -26.22
C VAL A 382 5.34 -23.04 -24.92
N SER A 383 4.54 -24.02 -24.51
CA SER A 383 4.83 -24.79 -23.30
C SER A 383 6.20 -25.45 -23.42
N GLN A 384 6.89 -25.58 -22.29
CA GLN A 384 8.22 -26.19 -22.28
C GLN A 384 8.17 -27.62 -22.83
N GLU A 385 7.14 -28.40 -22.51
CA GLU A 385 6.91 -29.74 -23.07
C GLU A 385 6.76 -29.73 -24.60
N ALA A 386 6.08 -28.73 -25.17
CA ALA A 386 5.95 -28.60 -26.62
C ALA A 386 7.27 -28.24 -27.29
N LEU A 387 8.09 -27.40 -26.64
CA LEU A 387 9.45 -27.10 -27.09
C LEU A 387 10.36 -28.33 -27.00
N GLU A 388 10.29 -29.11 -25.91
CA GLU A 388 11.05 -30.33 -25.71
C GLU A 388 10.65 -31.41 -26.73
N SER A 389 9.35 -31.62 -26.94
CA SER A 389 8.83 -32.53 -27.96
C SER A 389 9.26 -32.12 -29.37
N PHE A 390 9.17 -30.82 -29.69
CA PHE A 390 9.64 -30.27 -30.95
C PHE A 390 11.15 -30.46 -31.14
N PHE A 391 11.92 -30.23 -30.08
CA PHE A 391 13.37 -30.42 -30.09
C PHE A 391 13.75 -31.88 -30.27
N ALA A 392 13.02 -32.81 -29.66
CA ALA A 392 13.27 -34.25 -29.68
C ALA A 392 12.89 -34.91 -31.02
N ASP A 393 11.85 -34.44 -31.70
CA ASP A 393 11.41 -35.01 -32.98
C ASP A 393 12.37 -34.67 -34.12
N GLU A 394 13.10 -35.68 -34.61
CA GLU A 394 14.08 -35.57 -35.69
C GLU A 394 13.48 -35.10 -37.03
N LYS A 395 12.16 -35.20 -37.19
CA LYS A 395 11.49 -34.70 -38.40
C LYS A 395 11.34 -33.18 -38.41
N ASN A 396 11.41 -32.53 -37.24
CA ASN A 396 11.15 -31.10 -37.11
C ASN A 396 12.42 -30.24 -37.18
N LEU A 397 13.57 -30.78 -36.78
CA LEU A 397 14.87 -30.11 -36.74
C LEU A 397 15.94 -31.01 -37.35
N ASP A 398 16.65 -30.51 -38.36
CA ASP A 398 17.84 -31.20 -38.87
C ASP A 398 18.97 -31.26 -37.81
N ALA A 399 19.89 -32.20 -37.99
CA ALA A 399 20.98 -32.44 -37.03
C ALA A 399 21.90 -31.22 -36.87
N GLU A 400 22.08 -30.42 -37.92
CA GLU A 400 22.93 -29.23 -37.90
C GLU A 400 22.31 -28.11 -37.05
N THR A 401 21.01 -27.86 -37.22
CA THR A 401 20.23 -26.89 -36.45
C THR A 401 20.12 -27.31 -35.00
N ARG A 402 19.94 -28.62 -34.72
CA ARG A 402 19.95 -29.16 -33.35
C ARG A 402 21.31 -28.96 -32.68
N ALA A 403 22.42 -29.26 -33.37
CA ALA A 403 23.76 -29.01 -32.85
C ALA A 403 24.03 -27.52 -32.60
N LYS A 404 23.54 -26.64 -33.50
CA LYS A 404 23.63 -25.18 -33.33
C LYS A 404 22.84 -24.71 -32.10
N LEU A 405 21.63 -25.22 -31.89
CA LEU A 405 20.83 -24.90 -30.70
C LEU A 405 21.53 -25.35 -29.41
N LEU A 406 22.10 -26.56 -29.39
CA LEU A 406 22.86 -27.09 -28.24
C LEU A 406 24.14 -26.31 -27.93
N SER A 407 24.67 -25.55 -28.90
CA SER A 407 25.84 -24.69 -28.69
C SER A 407 25.51 -23.33 -28.04
N LEU A 408 24.22 -22.95 -27.98
CA LEU A 408 23.78 -21.70 -27.36
C LEU A 408 23.64 -21.84 -25.83
N PRO A 409 23.82 -20.76 -25.05
CA PRO A 409 23.45 -20.74 -23.64
C PRO A 409 21.97 -21.12 -23.43
N PRO A 410 21.57 -21.76 -22.31
CA PRO A 410 20.22 -22.30 -22.11
C PRO A 410 19.07 -21.32 -22.41
N GLY A 411 19.19 -20.05 -21.97
CA GLY A 411 18.17 -19.03 -22.24
C GLY A 411 18.10 -18.61 -23.73
N GLU A 412 19.23 -18.57 -24.44
CA GLU A 412 19.26 -18.26 -25.88
C GLU A 412 18.79 -19.44 -26.72
N MET A 413 19.13 -20.67 -26.32
CA MET A 413 18.64 -21.90 -26.92
C MET A 413 17.11 -21.94 -26.86
N GLU A 414 16.50 -21.70 -25.69
CA GLU A 414 15.04 -21.72 -25.54
C GLU A 414 14.37 -20.65 -26.41
N GLN A 415 14.90 -19.42 -26.43
CA GLN A 415 14.36 -18.36 -27.30
C GLN A 415 14.50 -18.69 -28.79
N ALA A 416 15.65 -19.23 -29.22
CA ALA A 416 15.87 -19.67 -30.59
C ALA A 416 14.93 -20.83 -30.97
N LEU A 417 14.70 -21.76 -30.05
CA LEU A 417 13.77 -22.87 -30.19
C LEU A 417 12.33 -22.38 -30.29
N ARG A 418 11.90 -21.42 -29.44
CA ARG A 418 10.59 -20.75 -29.54
C ARG A 418 10.41 -20.05 -30.89
N ARG A 419 11.44 -19.37 -31.41
CA ARG A 419 11.40 -18.73 -32.74
C ARG A 419 11.26 -19.77 -33.86
N LEU A 420 12.05 -20.85 -33.82
CA LEU A 420 12.00 -21.93 -34.79
C LEU A 420 10.64 -22.65 -34.77
N TYR A 421 10.14 -22.96 -33.58
CA TYR A 421 8.81 -23.53 -33.36
C TYR A 421 7.72 -22.69 -34.00
N ARG A 422 7.73 -21.37 -33.77
CA ARG A 422 6.77 -20.43 -34.37
C ARG A 422 6.92 -20.29 -35.89
N SER A 423 8.13 -20.49 -36.43
CA SER A 423 8.40 -20.35 -37.86
C SER A 423 8.03 -21.58 -38.69
N GLN A 424 7.69 -22.71 -38.05
CA GLN A 424 7.45 -23.96 -38.76
C GLN A 424 6.19 -23.86 -39.66
N PRO A 425 6.32 -24.08 -40.98
CA PRO A 425 5.19 -24.00 -41.90
C PRO A 425 4.16 -25.10 -41.57
N GLY A 426 2.95 -24.68 -41.22
CA GLY A 426 1.85 -25.58 -40.86
C GLY A 426 1.56 -25.72 -39.36
N ARG A 427 2.43 -25.21 -38.46
CA ARG A 427 2.16 -25.12 -37.01
C ARG A 427 2.04 -23.70 -36.49
N GLY A 428 2.61 -22.71 -37.19
CA GLY A 428 2.31 -21.30 -36.99
C GLY A 428 1.12 -20.87 -37.86
N PHE A 429 0.12 -20.27 -37.23
CA PHE A 429 -0.97 -19.60 -37.92
C PHE A 429 -0.42 -18.46 -38.81
N GLY A 430 -0.39 -18.70 -40.12
CA GLY A 430 0.04 -17.71 -41.12
C GLY A 430 1.50 -17.86 -41.56
N LYS A 431 1.70 -17.98 -42.87
CA LYS A 431 3.03 -17.99 -43.54
C LYS A 431 3.97 -16.94 -42.92
N PRO A 432 5.19 -17.31 -42.49
CA PRO A 432 6.17 -16.33 -42.05
C PRO A 432 6.57 -15.47 -43.26
N TRP A 433 6.30 -14.18 -43.17
CA TRP A 433 7.11 -13.05 -43.64
C TRP A 433 8.52 -13.44 -44.14
N ALA A 434 8.62 -13.97 -45.35
CA ALA A 434 9.89 -14.02 -46.06
C ALA A 434 10.25 -12.60 -46.48
N TRP A 435 11.23 -12.02 -45.80
CA TRP A 435 12.11 -11.00 -46.38
C TRP A 435 12.91 -11.64 -47.53
N ASP A 436 12.25 -12.13 -48.58
CA ASP A 436 12.86 -12.21 -49.88
C ASP A 436 12.71 -10.82 -50.49
N GLY A 437 13.70 -9.96 -50.21
CA GLY A 437 13.90 -8.76 -51.01
C GLY A 437 13.95 -9.16 -52.49
N PRO A 438 13.51 -8.29 -53.42
CA PRO A 438 13.45 -8.65 -54.82
C PRO A 438 14.81 -9.18 -55.26
N LYS A 439 14.87 -10.46 -55.65
CA LYS A 439 16.01 -11.01 -56.36
C LYS A 439 16.22 -10.09 -57.54
N GLN A 440 17.26 -9.27 -57.45
CA GLN A 440 17.80 -8.55 -58.60
C GLN A 440 18.32 -9.62 -59.53
N ASP A 441 17.46 -10.02 -60.46
CA ASP A 441 17.82 -10.88 -61.56
C ASP A 441 18.91 -10.16 -62.34
N GLY A 442 20.13 -10.69 -62.22
CA GLY A 442 21.30 -10.26 -62.96
C GLY A 442 21.09 -10.44 -64.46
N ARG A 443 20.48 -9.44 -65.10
CA ARG A 443 20.57 -9.22 -66.55
C ARG A 443 21.15 -7.84 -66.81
N ARG A 444 22.48 -7.72 -66.65
CA ARG A 444 23.26 -6.74 -67.41
C ARG A 444 23.38 -7.25 -68.84
N GLY A 445 22.52 -6.74 -69.72
CA GLY A 445 22.78 -6.74 -71.17
C GLY A 445 23.69 -5.54 -71.53
N PRO A 446 24.59 -5.68 -72.51
CA PRO A 446 25.56 -4.65 -72.87
C PRO A 446 25.00 -3.68 -73.92
N GLY A 447 25.34 -2.39 -73.79
CA GLY A 447 25.54 -1.48 -74.92
C GLY A 447 24.29 -0.86 -75.56
N GLY A 448 24.17 0.46 -75.42
CA GLY A 448 23.30 1.29 -76.25
C GLY A 448 23.56 2.78 -75.95
N PRO A 449 24.19 3.55 -76.88
CA PRO A 449 24.64 4.92 -76.63
C PRO A 449 23.62 5.97 -77.08
N GLY A 450 23.65 7.15 -76.45
CA GLY A 450 23.05 8.37 -76.99
C GLY A 450 22.23 9.17 -75.97
N GLY A 451 22.70 10.38 -75.63
CA GLY A 451 22.03 11.38 -74.77
C GLY A 451 20.83 12.05 -75.45
N PRO A 452 20.50 13.34 -75.22
CA PRO A 452 21.13 14.38 -74.39
C PRO A 452 20.21 14.83 -73.22
N GLU A 453 20.74 15.31 -72.10
CA GLU A 453 21.06 16.73 -71.84
C GLU A 453 19.91 17.70 -72.20
N GLY A 454 19.23 18.22 -71.17
CA GLY A 454 18.30 19.32 -71.33
C GLY A 454 17.22 19.45 -70.26
N ARG A 455 17.40 20.48 -69.42
CA ARG A 455 16.36 21.45 -69.03
C ARG A 455 15.69 21.30 -67.65
N ASP A 456 16.27 22.03 -66.71
CA ASP A 456 15.71 23.20 -66.04
C ASP A 456 14.22 23.19 -65.64
N GLY A 457 13.99 23.33 -64.33
CA GLY A 457 13.20 24.47 -63.84
C GLY A 457 12.03 24.17 -62.91
N ARG A 458 12.12 24.80 -61.72
CA ARG A 458 11.05 25.20 -60.77
C ARG A 458 10.43 24.06 -59.94
N GLY A 459 10.26 24.18 -58.62
CA GLY A 459 10.54 25.21 -57.60
C GLY A 459 10.53 24.46 -56.26
N GLY A 460 11.35 24.82 -55.26
CA GLY A 460 11.18 26.02 -54.46
C GLY A 460 10.17 25.74 -53.34
N PHE A 461 10.66 25.46 -52.13
CA PHE A 461 10.25 25.99 -50.81
C PHE A 461 11.10 25.30 -49.73
N GLY A 462 11.75 26.12 -48.89
CA GLY A 462 12.73 25.69 -47.89
C GLY A 462 12.19 25.62 -46.47
N HIS A 463 13.15 25.65 -45.53
CA HIS A 463 13.09 25.51 -44.06
C HIS A 463 13.21 24.05 -43.59
N GLY A 464 14.16 23.65 -42.74
CA GLY A 464 15.21 24.33 -41.99
C GLY A 464 16.12 23.26 -41.35
N ALA A 465 17.35 23.66 -41.04
CA ALA A 465 18.45 22.78 -40.62
C ALA A 465 18.26 22.13 -39.23
N PRO A 466 18.93 20.99 -38.95
CA PRO A 466 19.03 20.38 -37.63
C PRO A 466 20.29 20.85 -36.88
N MET A 467 20.17 21.07 -35.57
CA MET A 467 21.30 21.20 -34.65
C MET A 467 21.11 20.16 -33.54
N GLY A 468 22.10 19.29 -33.36
CA GLY A 468 22.32 18.53 -32.10
C GLY A 468 22.79 19.47 -30.97
N PRO A 469 23.39 18.98 -29.85
CA PRO A 469 24.38 17.90 -29.84
C PRO A 469 24.37 16.98 -28.59
N ASN A 470 25.26 15.96 -28.61
CA ASN A 470 25.95 15.28 -27.49
C ASN A 470 25.11 14.60 -26.38
N GLY A 471 25.39 13.37 -25.94
CA GLY A 471 26.49 12.46 -26.21
C GLY A 471 26.23 11.12 -25.51
N GLY A 472 26.82 10.03 -26.01
CA GLY A 472 27.00 8.80 -25.25
C GLY A 472 28.31 8.87 -24.45
N PRO A 473 28.96 7.72 -24.16
CA PRO A 473 28.42 6.43 -23.71
C PRO A 473 29.20 5.91 -22.46
N GLY A 474 28.75 4.82 -21.82
CA GLY A 474 29.65 4.03 -20.98
C GLY A 474 29.01 3.26 -19.81
N GLY A 475 28.81 1.95 -20.00
CA GLY A 475 29.12 1.00 -18.92
C GLY A 475 30.64 0.84 -18.81
N PRO A 476 31.16 0.30 -17.69
CA PRO A 476 31.19 -1.16 -17.55
C PRO A 476 30.99 -1.65 -16.10
N GLY A 477 30.74 -2.96 -15.95
CA GLY A 477 30.66 -3.62 -14.65
C GLY A 477 32.02 -3.96 -14.02
N GLY A 478 31.97 -4.56 -12.83
CA GLY A 478 33.03 -5.42 -12.31
C GLY A 478 33.35 -5.29 -10.82
N ARG A 479 33.30 -6.45 -10.14
CA ARG A 479 34.00 -6.86 -8.90
C ARG A 479 33.42 -6.30 -7.59
N GLY A 480 33.10 -7.08 -6.56
CA GLY A 480 33.66 -8.38 -6.12
C GLY A 480 34.90 -8.13 -5.26
N GLY A 481 34.71 -8.02 -3.93
CA GLY A 481 35.78 -7.71 -3.00
C GLY A 481 35.38 -7.90 -1.52
N HIS A 482 35.61 -9.12 -1.04
CA HIS A 482 35.76 -9.53 0.35
C HIS A 482 36.59 -8.54 1.19
N TRP A 483 36.15 -8.22 2.42
CA TRP A 483 37.02 -7.99 3.58
C TRP A 483 36.31 -8.42 4.86
N GLU A 484 36.70 -9.59 5.37
CA GLU A 484 36.62 -9.92 6.79
C GLU A 484 37.75 -9.17 7.54
N GLY A 485 37.51 -8.83 8.80
CA GLY A 485 38.61 -8.72 9.77
C GLY A 485 38.64 -7.50 10.69
N GLY A 486 37.81 -7.51 11.74
CA GLY A 486 38.32 -7.35 13.11
C GLY A 486 38.58 -5.94 13.68
N PRO A 487 38.78 -5.85 15.01
CA PRO A 487 38.05 -4.90 15.87
C PRO A 487 38.92 -3.78 16.47
N GLY A 488 38.32 -2.65 16.81
CA GLY A 488 39.00 -1.55 17.50
C GLY A 488 38.02 -0.56 18.14
N ARG A 489 38.17 -0.40 19.45
CA ARG A 489 37.34 0.32 20.43
C ARG A 489 37.50 1.87 20.36
N PRO A 490 36.80 2.65 21.23
CA PRO A 490 36.29 4.00 20.96
C PRO A 490 37.13 5.13 21.55
N GLU A 491 36.89 6.35 21.06
CA GLU A 491 37.13 7.67 21.67
C GLU A 491 36.35 8.65 20.76
N GLY A 492 35.51 9.59 21.20
CA GLY A 492 35.59 10.45 22.36
C GLY A 492 36.00 11.86 21.90
N GLY A 493 35.05 12.79 21.73
CA GLY A 493 35.36 14.23 21.73
C GLY A 493 34.68 15.09 20.65
N PRO A 494 34.06 16.24 21.02
CA PRO A 494 33.23 17.07 20.14
C PRO A 494 34.02 18.22 19.50
N GLY A 495 33.60 18.67 18.32
CA GLY A 495 34.22 19.81 17.65
C GLY A 495 33.32 20.51 16.63
N GLY A 496 32.72 21.62 17.07
CA GLY A 496 32.59 22.90 16.35
C GLY A 496 31.80 22.98 15.02
N PRO A 497 30.83 23.91 14.91
CA PRO A 497 30.21 24.25 13.63
C PRO A 497 31.04 25.27 12.82
N PRO A 498 31.02 25.23 11.47
CA PRO A 498 31.47 26.33 10.61
C PRO A 498 30.24 26.97 9.88
N PRO A 499 30.39 28.00 9.02
CA PRO A 499 30.12 29.40 9.36
C PRO A 499 29.02 30.06 8.51
N HIS A 500 28.65 31.28 8.90
CA HIS A 500 27.71 32.19 8.24
C HIS A 500 28.14 32.65 6.83
N GLU A 501 27.18 32.67 5.89
CA GLU A 501 27.06 33.55 4.72
C GLU A 501 25.55 33.58 4.33
N ARG A 502 24.88 34.64 3.88
CA ARG A 502 25.20 36.02 3.50
C ARG A 502 23.86 36.77 3.42
N MET A 503 23.87 38.05 3.81
CA MET A 503 22.81 39.03 3.54
C MET A 503 22.63 39.31 2.05
N GLY A 504 21.41 39.63 1.65
CA GLY A 504 21.06 40.39 0.44
C GLY A 504 19.79 41.21 0.66
N PRO A 505 19.80 42.55 0.49
CA PRO A 505 18.67 43.43 0.75
C PRO A 505 17.83 43.69 -0.52
N GLY A 506 16.53 43.91 -0.37
CA GLY A 506 15.62 44.18 -1.49
C GLY A 506 14.34 44.88 -1.07
N ASP A 507 14.46 46.19 -0.92
CA ASP A 507 13.42 47.20 -0.70
C ASP A 507 12.50 47.37 -1.94
N ARG A 508 11.18 47.47 -1.71
CA ARG A 508 10.07 48.02 -2.56
C ARG A 508 8.75 47.48 -1.97
N GLY A 509 7.78 48.24 -1.46
CA GLY A 509 7.36 49.60 -1.76
C GLY A 509 6.02 49.57 -2.52
N GLY A 510 4.90 49.84 -1.83
CA GLY A 510 3.57 50.10 -2.44
C GLY A 510 2.41 49.63 -1.54
N ARG A 511 1.88 50.44 -0.61
CA ARG A 511 0.82 51.48 -0.75
C ARG A 511 -0.47 51.02 -1.46
N GLY A 512 -1.58 51.13 -0.73
CA GLY A 512 -2.96 51.17 -1.24
C GLY A 512 -3.96 50.55 -0.25
N GLN A 513 -4.29 51.22 0.85
CA GLN A 513 -5.54 52.00 1.02
C GLN A 513 -6.83 51.16 1.12
N PHE A 514 -7.29 50.98 2.36
CA PHE A 514 -8.72 50.87 2.72
C PHE A 514 -9.48 52.12 2.29
N PRO A 515 -10.80 51.99 2.04
CA PRO A 515 -11.75 52.48 3.05
C PRO A 515 -12.99 51.58 3.26
N GLY A 516 -13.57 51.65 4.46
CA GLY A 516 -14.89 51.11 4.78
C GLY A 516 -16.06 52.02 4.30
N PRO A 517 -17.15 52.15 5.06
CA PRO A 517 -18.33 51.27 4.98
C PRO A 517 -19.66 51.99 4.67
N GLY A 518 -20.69 51.20 4.30
CA GLY A 518 -22.13 51.53 4.28
C GLY A 518 -22.71 52.07 2.94
N PRO A 519 -24.05 52.08 2.71
CA PRO A 519 -25.15 51.79 3.65
C PRO A 519 -26.27 50.85 3.10
N GLU A 520 -27.16 50.48 4.04
CA GLU A 520 -28.62 50.30 3.93
C GLU A 520 -29.28 50.19 2.54
N PHE A 521 -30.03 49.10 2.32
CA PHE A 521 -31.30 49.18 1.59
C PHE A 521 -32.31 48.12 2.07
N GLU A 522 -33.46 48.62 2.49
CA GLU A 522 -34.70 47.92 2.81
C GLU A 522 -35.27 47.23 1.57
N GLY A 523 -35.97 46.10 1.77
CA GLY A 523 -36.67 45.40 0.70
C GLY A 523 -37.52 44.25 1.22
N GLU A 524 -38.66 44.59 1.79
CA GLU A 524 -39.76 43.68 2.13
C GLU A 524 -40.17 42.81 0.92
N HIS A 525 -40.21 41.49 1.10
CA HIS A 525 -41.19 40.66 0.41
C HIS A 525 -41.66 39.53 1.32
N ARG A 526 -42.89 39.70 1.83
CA ARG A 526 -43.68 38.68 2.52
C ARG A 526 -44.08 37.58 1.52
N GLY A 527 -43.52 36.39 1.70
CA GLY A 527 -44.05 35.14 1.14
C GLY A 527 -44.59 34.26 2.27
N ARG A 528 -45.87 33.89 2.18
CA ARG A 528 -46.59 33.04 3.13
C ARG A 528 -45.97 31.63 3.23
N PRO A 529 -46.02 30.97 4.40
CA PRO A 529 -45.77 29.54 4.51
C PRO A 529 -47.00 28.73 4.06
N GLU A 530 -46.78 27.77 3.18
CA GLU A 530 -47.76 26.74 2.81
C GLU A 530 -47.98 25.78 3.99
N PHE A 531 -49.26 25.52 4.27
CA PHE A 531 -49.73 24.52 5.21
C PHE A 531 -49.45 23.12 4.67
N GLY A 532 -48.66 22.33 5.40
CA GLY A 532 -48.58 20.88 5.22
C GLY A 532 -49.78 20.15 5.84
N PRO A 533 -50.15 18.96 5.33
CA PRO A 533 -51.29 18.18 5.81
C PRO A 533 -51.06 17.55 7.20
N PRO A 534 -52.14 17.20 7.93
CA PRO A 534 -52.06 16.71 9.31
C PRO A 534 -51.47 15.29 9.41
N PRO A 535 -50.84 14.94 10.55
CA PRO A 535 -50.32 13.60 10.80
C PRO A 535 -51.48 12.60 10.96
N GLY A 536 -51.37 11.48 10.24
CA GLY A 536 -52.30 10.36 10.30
C GLY A 536 -52.11 9.50 11.55
N ASP A 537 -53.21 8.86 11.93
CA ASP A 537 -53.40 8.03 13.12
C ASP A 537 -52.35 6.92 13.27
N GLU A 538 -51.72 6.85 14.44
CA GLU A 538 -50.94 5.69 14.89
C GLU A 538 -51.88 4.53 15.24
N PRO A 539 -51.60 3.30 14.80
CA PRO A 539 -52.37 2.12 15.21
C PRO A 539 -52.04 1.71 16.65
N GLU A 540 -53.09 1.57 17.47
CA GLU A 540 -53.04 0.99 18.83
C GLU A 540 -52.36 -0.39 18.84
N PRO A 541 -51.52 -0.71 19.84
CA PRO A 541 -51.02 -2.06 20.04
C PRO A 541 -52.14 -2.99 20.54
N PRO A 542 -52.17 -4.26 20.10
CA PRO A 542 -53.20 -5.22 20.51
C PRO A 542 -53.09 -5.53 22.02
N ARG A 543 -54.27 -5.52 22.68
CA ARG A 543 -54.43 -5.96 24.07
C ARG A 543 -54.14 -7.46 24.17
N PRO A 544 -53.48 -7.91 25.25
CA PRO A 544 -53.31 -9.34 25.51
C PRO A 544 -54.66 -10.00 25.78
N ASP A 545 -54.84 -11.14 25.12
CA ASP A 545 -55.97 -12.05 25.17
C ASP A 545 -55.91 -12.84 26.50
N ASP A 546 -56.88 -12.59 27.39
CA ASP A 546 -57.11 -13.38 28.60
C ASP A 546 -57.84 -14.67 28.17
N GLY A 547 -57.05 -15.69 27.81
CA GLY A 547 -57.52 -17.02 27.49
C GLY A 547 -57.43 -17.98 28.67
N ASP A 548 -58.56 -18.16 29.34
CA ASP A 548 -59.10 -19.38 29.94
C ASP A 548 -58.12 -20.52 30.32
N ASP A 549 -57.84 -20.61 31.62
CA ASP A 549 -57.50 -21.87 32.31
C ASP A 549 -58.79 -22.64 32.64
N GLU A 550 -59.18 -23.56 31.75
CA GLU A 550 -60.04 -24.70 32.06
C GLU A 550 -59.28 -25.98 31.67
N GLU A 551 -58.74 -26.72 32.65
CA GLU A 551 -58.86 -28.19 32.75
C GLU A 551 -58.16 -28.77 33.99
N ARG A 552 -59.02 -29.36 34.85
CA ARG A 552 -58.84 -30.56 35.71
C ARG A 552 -57.93 -30.57 36.93
#